data_AF-A0A944M8C2-F1
#
_entry.id   AF-A0A944M8C2-F1
#
_cell.length_a   1.000
_cell.length_b   1.000
_cell.length_c   1.000
_cell.angle_alpha   90.00
_cell.angle_beta   90.00
_cell.angle_gamma   90.00
#
_symmetry.space_group_name_H-M   'P 1'
#
loop_
_entity.id
_entity.type
_entity.pdbx_description
1 polymer ?
#
loop_
_entity_poly.entity_id
_entity_poly.type
_entity_poly.pdbx_seq_one_letter_code
_entity_poly.pdbx_strand_id
1 'polypeptide(L)'
;MMKIQTALIFLLLFTGGNLPAADFEEAMEALTQGEHREAYRDFKRLAKHDHIKAQYQLGMLYLLGKGVGQDTDQGIAWLKEAATNGSYLAANELGQIYLSGRGVDINEQEAIKWLELATAIAEQNEGEAEDGCD
;
A
#
# COMPACT_ATOMS: atom_id res chain seq x y z
N MET A 1 39.29 32.28 3.61
CA MET A 1 37.92 32.34 3.06
C MET A 1 37.79 31.27 1.98
N MET A 2 37.40 30.06 2.36
CA MET A 2 37.41 28.88 1.50
C MET A 2 36.02 28.75 0.86
N LYS A 3 35.93 29.05 -0.44
CA LYS A 3 34.74 28.72 -1.24
C LYS A 3 34.77 27.22 -1.50
N ILE A 4 34.28 26.44 -0.54
CA ILE A 4 33.91 25.05 -0.75
C ILE A 4 32.54 25.10 -1.44
N GLN A 5 32.56 25.28 -2.76
CA GLN A 5 31.39 25.11 -3.62
C GLN A 5 31.00 23.64 -3.61
N THR A 6 30.05 23.29 -2.73
CA THR A 6 28.82 22.52 -2.99
C THR A 6 28.81 21.29 -3.91
N ALA A 7 29.96 20.77 -4.33
CA ALA A 7 30.08 19.63 -5.25
C ALA A 7 30.57 18.33 -4.56
N LEU A 8 30.61 18.32 -3.23
CA LEU A 8 31.07 17.18 -2.42
C LEU A 8 30.14 16.83 -1.25
N ILE A 9 28.84 17.12 -1.41
CA ILE A 9 27.75 16.51 -0.63
C ILE A 9 26.80 15.82 -1.63
N PHE A 10 27.39 14.98 -2.49
CA PHE A 10 26.68 14.10 -3.42
C PHE A 10 27.28 12.70 -3.41
N LEU A 11 28.00 12.34 -2.34
CA LEU A 11 28.74 11.08 -2.25
C LEU A 11 28.71 10.42 -0.86
N LEU A 12 27.62 10.60 -0.11
CA LEU A 12 27.20 9.83 1.07
C LEU A 12 25.70 10.13 1.26
N LEU A 13 24.78 9.58 0.46
CA LEU A 13 24.05 8.34 0.75
C LEU A 13 23.53 7.79 -0.59
N PHE A 14 24.37 7.03 -1.30
CA PHE A 14 23.83 6.07 -2.27
C PHE A 14 23.15 5.01 -1.41
N THR A 15 21.82 5.06 -1.34
CA THR A 15 20.95 4.23 -0.51
C THR A 15 21.04 2.77 -0.97
N GLY A 16 22.15 2.13 -0.64
CA GLY A 16 22.32 0.67 -0.62
C GLY A 16 21.98 0.10 0.75
N GLY A 17 20.98 0.69 1.43
CA GLY A 17 20.53 0.28 2.75
C GLY A 17 19.19 -0.42 2.63
N ASN A 18 19.22 -1.75 2.54
CA ASN A 18 18.09 -2.66 2.46
C ASN A 18 17.21 -2.57 3.74
N LEU A 19 16.37 -1.54 3.83
CA LEU A 19 15.39 -1.33 4.89
C LEU A 19 14.00 -1.21 4.24
N PRO A 20 13.15 -2.24 4.33
CA PRO A 20 11.86 -2.27 3.63
C PRO A 20 10.92 -1.11 4.03
N ALA A 21 11.11 -0.53 5.23
CA ALA A 21 10.36 0.64 5.67
C ALA A 21 10.74 1.93 4.93
N ALA A 22 12.04 2.16 4.68
CA ALA A 22 12.52 3.37 3.98
C ALA A 22 12.05 3.38 2.52
N ASP A 23 12.07 2.21 1.88
CA ASP A 23 11.57 2.03 0.52
C ASP A 23 10.06 2.31 0.39
N PHE A 24 9.28 1.99 1.42
CA PHE A 24 7.84 2.26 1.43
C PHE A 24 7.54 3.75 1.66
N GLU A 25 8.28 4.41 2.55
CA GLU A 25 8.14 5.83 2.81
C GLU A 25 8.44 6.67 1.56
N GLU A 26 9.51 6.34 0.83
CA GLU A 26 9.85 6.97 -0.45
C GLU A 26 8.72 6.79 -1.49
N ALA A 27 8.17 5.58 -1.60
CA ALA A 27 7.04 5.31 -2.49
C ALA A 27 5.79 6.11 -2.12
N MET A 28 5.54 6.33 -0.82
CA MET A 28 4.46 7.18 -0.34
C MET A 28 4.72 8.65 -0.62
N GLU A 29 5.95 9.13 -0.47
CA GLU A 29 6.33 10.49 -0.83
C GLU A 29 6.08 10.75 -2.32
N ALA A 30 6.58 9.88 -3.20
CA ALA A 30 6.33 9.95 -4.65
C ALA A 30 4.82 9.97 -4.96
N LEU A 31 4.03 9.15 -4.24
CA LEU A 31 2.57 9.17 -4.37
C LEU A 31 1.96 10.53 -4.01
N THR A 32 2.40 11.16 -2.91
CA THR A 32 1.91 12.49 -2.50
C THR A 32 2.36 13.62 -3.42
N GLN A 33 3.53 13.49 -4.03
CA GLN A 33 4.07 14.42 -5.04
C GLN A 33 3.35 14.31 -6.38
N GLY A 34 2.52 13.27 -6.57
CA GLY A 34 1.82 12.99 -7.82
C GLY A 34 2.67 12.24 -8.84
N GLU A 35 3.84 11.74 -8.43
CA GLU A 35 4.77 10.92 -9.21
C GLU A 35 4.28 9.47 -9.27
N HIS A 36 3.02 9.29 -9.69
CA HIS A 36 2.30 8.02 -9.56
C HIS A 36 2.99 6.84 -10.26
N ARG A 37 3.76 7.08 -11.34
CA ARG A 37 4.48 6.02 -12.07
C ARG A 37 5.65 5.48 -11.26
N GLU A 38 6.31 6.33 -10.48
CA GLU A 38 7.40 5.95 -9.60
C GLU A 38 6.85 5.18 -8.41
N ALA A 39 5.87 5.75 -7.71
CA ALA A 39 5.13 5.08 -6.64
C ALA A 39 4.61 3.70 -7.06
N TYR A 40 4.06 3.56 -8.28
CA TYR A 40 3.66 2.27 -8.83
C TYR A 40 4.80 1.25 -8.89
N ARG A 41 5.99 1.65 -9.35
CA ARG A 41 7.13 0.75 -9.50
C ARG A 41 7.60 0.24 -8.15
N ASP A 42 7.67 1.13 -7.14
CA ASP A 42 8.11 0.74 -5.80
C ASP A 42 7.06 -0.06 -5.05
N PHE A 43 5.78 0.34 -5.09
CA PHE A 43 4.72 -0.50 -4.51
C PHE A 43 4.67 -1.88 -5.17
N LYS A 44 4.87 -1.98 -6.50
CA LYS A 44 4.95 -3.28 -7.18
C LYS A 44 6.13 -4.12 -6.73
N ARG A 45 7.28 -3.51 -6.45
CA ARG A 45 8.47 -4.19 -5.94
C ARG A 45 8.25 -4.68 -4.52
N LEU A 46 7.72 -3.82 -3.65
CA LEU A 46 7.45 -4.11 -2.23
C LEU A 46 6.32 -5.13 -2.06
N ALA A 47 5.23 -5.00 -2.82
CA ALA A 47 4.09 -5.91 -2.77
C ALA A 47 4.45 -7.36 -3.13
N LYS A 48 5.45 -7.56 -4.00
CA LYS A 48 6.01 -8.88 -4.35
C LYS A 48 6.83 -9.54 -3.23
N HIS A 49 7.18 -8.78 -2.20
CA HIS A 49 7.87 -9.25 -1.01
C HIS A 49 6.93 -9.17 0.21
N ASP A 50 5.64 -9.40 -0.02
CA ASP A 50 4.59 -9.50 1.01
C ASP A 50 4.42 -8.26 1.91
N HIS A 51 4.88 -7.09 1.46
CA HIS A 51 4.66 -5.84 2.20
C HIS A 51 3.19 -5.42 2.13
N ILE A 52 2.43 -5.74 3.19
CA ILE A 52 0.97 -5.59 3.29
C ILE A 52 0.47 -4.20 2.85
N LYS A 53 1.07 -3.13 3.38
CA LYS A 53 0.68 -1.75 3.02
C LYS A 53 0.94 -1.44 1.54
N ALA A 54 1.97 -2.04 0.94
CA ALA A 54 2.29 -1.84 -0.47
C ALA A 54 1.34 -2.62 -1.38
N GLN A 55 0.92 -3.82 -0.97
CA GLN A 55 -0.12 -4.58 -1.67
C GLN A 55 -1.44 -3.77 -1.72
N TYR A 56 -1.85 -3.17 -0.59
CA TYR A 56 -3.00 -2.27 -0.54
C TYR A 56 -2.84 -1.08 -1.50
N GLN A 57 -1.72 -0.33 -1.42
CA GLN A 57 -1.50 0.83 -2.28
C GLN A 57 -1.45 0.46 -3.77
N LEU A 58 -0.82 -0.67 -4.11
CA LEU A 58 -0.79 -1.16 -5.49
C LEU A 58 -2.20 -1.49 -6.00
N GLY A 59 -3.05 -2.10 -5.16
CA GLY A 59 -4.45 -2.33 -5.48
C GLY A 59 -5.18 -1.02 -5.79
N MET A 60 -5.01 0.00 -4.95
CA MET A 60 -5.59 1.32 -5.17
C MET A 60 -5.09 2.00 -6.45
N LEU A 61 -3.80 1.89 -6.78
CA LEU A 61 -3.25 2.45 -8.02
C LEU A 61 -3.89 1.85 -9.27
N TYR A 62 -4.12 0.53 -9.29
CA TYR A 62 -4.85 -0.14 -10.37
C TYR A 62 -6.32 0.29 -10.43
N LEU A 63 -7.02 0.37 -9.29
CA LEU A 63 -8.42 0.79 -9.24
C LEU A 63 -8.62 2.23 -9.74
N LEU A 64 -7.66 3.11 -9.44
CA LEU A 64 -7.72 4.53 -9.78
C LEU A 64 -7.06 4.86 -11.13
N GLY A 65 -6.36 3.91 -11.76
CA GLY A 65 -5.57 4.16 -12.97
C GLY A 65 -4.46 5.20 -12.77
N LYS A 66 -3.83 5.21 -11.58
CA LYS A 66 -2.77 6.16 -11.24
C LYS A 66 -1.40 5.51 -11.43
N GLY A 67 -0.57 6.08 -12.31
CA GLY A 67 0.77 5.56 -12.59
C GLY A 67 0.80 4.28 -13.44
N VAL A 68 -0.33 3.60 -13.53
CA VAL A 68 -0.62 2.42 -14.35
C VAL A 68 -2.02 2.57 -14.97
N GLY A 69 -2.31 1.85 -16.06
CA GLY A 69 -3.66 1.82 -16.62
C GLY A 69 -4.66 1.28 -15.61
N GLN A 70 -5.89 1.81 -15.63
CA GLN A 70 -6.95 1.34 -14.74
C GLN A 70 -7.27 -0.13 -15.05
N ASP A 71 -7.25 -0.96 -14.02
CA ASP A 71 -7.52 -2.39 -14.10
C ASP A 71 -8.17 -2.85 -12.80
N THR A 72 -9.50 -2.98 -12.80
CA THR A 72 -10.24 -3.29 -11.59
C THR A 72 -9.98 -4.70 -11.09
N ASP A 73 -9.80 -5.67 -12.00
CA ASP A 73 -9.54 -7.06 -11.64
C ASP A 73 -8.19 -7.20 -10.94
N GLN A 74 -7.14 -6.55 -11.48
CA GLN A 74 -5.83 -6.50 -10.81
C GLN A 74 -5.91 -5.76 -9.47
N GLY A 75 -6.65 -4.66 -9.41
CA GLY A 75 -6.85 -3.90 -8.17
C GLY A 75 -7.46 -4.76 -7.06
N ILE A 76 -8.55 -5.47 -7.38
CA ILE A 76 -9.22 -6.39 -6.45
C ILE A 76 -8.32 -7.55 -6.06
N ALA A 77 -7.54 -8.11 -6.99
CA ALA A 77 -6.60 -9.20 -6.67
C ALA A 77 -5.55 -8.76 -5.63
N TRP A 78 -4.94 -7.59 -5.78
CA TRP A 78 -3.97 -7.07 -4.81
C TRP A 78 -4.60 -6.70 -3.47
N LEU A 79 -5.85 -6.19 -3.46
CA LEU A 79 -6.57 -5.97 -2.20
C LEU A 79 -6.89 -7.28 -1.49
N LYS A 80 -7.25 -8.35 -2.21
CA LYS A 80 -7.47 -9.68 -1.63
C LYS A 80 -6.21 -10.25 -0.99
N GLU A 81 -5.07 -10.08 -1.65
CA GLU A 81 -3.76 -10.45 -1.10
C GLU A 81 -3.46 -9.68 0.19
N ALA A 82 -3.62 -8.35 0.16
CA ALA A 82 -3.40 -7.49 1.33
C ALA A 82 -4.33 -7.86 2.49
N ALA A 83 -5.60 -8.13 2.22
CA ALA A 83 -6.59 -8.53 3.23
C ALA A 83 -6.23 -9.90 3.85
N THR A 84 -5.82 -10.86 3.01
CA THR A 84 -5.36 -12.19 3.46
C THR A 84 -4.13 -12.09 4.36
N ASN A 85 -3.26 -11.12 4.10
CA ASN A 85 -2.08 -10.84 4.90
C ASN A 85 -2.35 -9.90 6.11
N GLY A 86 -3.61 -9.62 6.45
CA GLY A 86 -3.94 -8.85 7.67
C GLY A 86 -4.15 -7.35 7.45
N SER A 87 -4.41 -6.90 6.22
CA SER A 87 -4.83 -5.51 5.98
C SER A 87 -6.34 -5.34 6.20
N TYR A 88 -6.73 -4.80 7.36
CA TYR A 88 -8.12 -4.43 7.60
C TYR A 88 -8.62 -3.36 6.61
N LEU A 89 -7.74 -2.44 6.18
CA LEU A 89 -8.06 -1.42 5.16
C LEU A 89 -8.43 -2.06 3.82
N ALA A 90 -7.67 -3.08 3.37
CA ALA A 90 -7.95 -3.77 2.13
C ALA A 90 -9.25 -4.59 2.20
N ALA A 91 -9.48 -5.29 3.32
CA ALA A 91 -10.71 -6.02 3.56
C ALA A 91 -11.93 -5.08 3.56
N ASN A 92 -11.83 -3.92 4.21
CA ASN A 92 -12.88 -2.90 4.19
C ASN A 92 -13.15 -2.38 2.76
N GLU A 93 -12.09 -2.07 1.98
CA GLU A 93 -12.26 -1.60 0.60
C GLU A 93 -12.92 -2.67 -0.28
N LEU A 94 -12.58 -3.95 -0.13
CA LEU A 94 -13.26 -5.06 -0.81
C LEU A 94 -14.75 -5.12 -0.47
N GLY A 95 -15.10 -4.95 0.80
CA GLY A 95 -16.48 -4.83 1.24
C GLY A 95 -17.24 -3.73 0.48
N GLN A 96 -16.64 -2.55 0.39
CA GLN A 96 -17.22 -1.41 -0.32
C GLN A 96 -17.31 -1.63 -1.84
N ILE A 97 -16.33 -2.30 -2.44
CA ILE A 97 -16.35 -2.67 -3.86
C ILE A 97 -17.55 -3.57 -4.16
N TYR A 98 -17.79 -4.60 -3.35
CA TYR A 98 -18.92 -5.52 -3.53
C TYR A 98 -20.29 -4.90 -3.18
N LEU A 99 -20.36 -3.92 -2.27
CA LEU A 99 -21.60 -3.16 -2.02
C LEU A 99 -21.93 -2.19 -3.16
N SER A 100 -20.92 -1.53 -3.71
CA SER A 100 -21.10 -0.51 -4.75
C SER A 100 -21.11 -1.08 -6.17
N GLY A 101 -20.70 -2.32 -6.37
CA GLY A 101 -20.56 -2.94 -7.69
C GLY A 101 -19.43 -2.32 -8.52
N ARG A 102 -18.35 -1.88 -7.88
CA ARG A 102 -17.25 -1.17 -8.57
C ARG A 102 -16.38 -2.15 -9.35
N GLY A 103 -16.75 -2.37 -10.61
CA GLY A 103 -16.06 -3.31 -11.53
C GLY A 103 -16.30 -4.79 -11.20
N VAL A 104 -17.27 -5.07 -10.33
CA VAL A 104 -17.82 -6.40 -10.06
C VAL A 104 -19.33 -6.27 -9.91
N ASP A 105 -20.05 -7.38 -10.01
CA ASP A 105 -21.47 -7.38 -9.66
C ASP A 105 -21.65 -7.11 -8.16
N ILE A 106 -22.73 -6.39 -7.83
CA ILE A 106 -23.12 -6.18 -6.44
C ILE A 106 -23.34 -7.52 -5.77
N ASN A 107 -22.69 -7.72 -4.63
CA ASN A 107 -22.81 -8.95 -3.85
C ASN A 107 -22.73 -8.63 -2.35
N GLU A 108 -23.89 -8.42 -1.74
CA GLU A 108 -24.00 -8.08 -0.31
C GLU A 108 -23.41 -9.16 0.59
N GLN A 109 -23.59 -10.45 0.24
CA GLN A 109 -23.07 -11.55 1.04
C GLN A 109 -21.54 -11.55 1.04
N GLU A 110 -20.93 -11.32 -0.11
CA GLU A 110 -19.48 -11.23 -0.23
C GLU A 110 -18.95 -9.97 0.48
N ALA A 111 -19.66 -8.85 0.36
CA ALA A 111 -19.30 -7.64 1.08
C ALA A 111 -19.31 -7.83 2.60
N ILE A 112 -20.35 -8.46 3.15
CA ILE A 112 -20.45 -8.75 4.58
C ILE A 112 -19.24 -9.56 5.05
N LYS A 113 -18.86 -10.63 4.32
CA LYS A 113 -17.68 -11.43 4.68
C LYS A 113 -16.39 -10.59 4.75
N TRP A 114 -16.17 -9.71 3.78
CA TRP A 114 -14.98 -8.85 3.77
C TRP A 114 -15.00 -7.80 4.88
N LEU A 115 -16.17 -7.24 5.21
CA LEU A 115 -16.32 -6.30 6.32
C LEU A 115 -16.16 -6.98 7.69
N GLU A 116 -16.70 -8.19 7.87
CA GLU A 116 -16.50 -9.00 9.07
C GLU A 116 -15.03 -9.36 9.26
N LEU A 117 -14.34 -9.74 8.18
CA LEU A 117 -12.90 -9.97 8.21
C LEU A 117 -12.12 -8.70 8.58
N ALA A 118 -12.50 -7.53 8.04
CA ALA A 118 -11.87 -6.26 8.38
C ALA A 118 -11.95 -5.97 9.89
N THR A 119 -13.13 -6.16 10.49
CA THR A 119 -13.33 -6.01 11.94
C THR A 119 -12.47 -7.00 12.73
N ALA A 120 -12.48 -8.28 12.35
CA ALA A 120 -11.70 -9.30 13.05
C ALA A 120 -10.19 -9.03 13.01
N ILE A 121 -9.66 -8.56 11.88
CA ILE A 121 -8.26 -8.15 11.75
C ILE A 121 -7.97 -6.92 12.61
N ALA A 122 -8.85 -5.92 12.62
CA ALA A 122 -8.66 -4.70 13.41
C ALA A 122 -8.61 -5.00 14.92
N GLU A 123 -9.52 -5.86 15.41
CA GLU A 123 -9.55 -6.31 16.80
C GLU A 123 -8.28 -7.06 17.22
N GLN A 124 -7.69 -7.86 16.33
CA GLN A 124 -6.43 -8.55 16.60
C GLN A 124 -5.24 -7.58 16.70
N ASN A 125 -5.23 -6.55 15.85
CA ASN A 125 -4.15 -5.55 15.81
C ASN A 125 -4.17 -4.61 17.02
N GLU A 126 -5.32 -4.40 17.68
CA GLU A 126 -5.43 -3.59 18.90
C GLU A 126 -4.71 -4.22 20.11
N GLY A 127 -4.42 -5.54 20.07
CA GLY A 127 -3.65 -6.24 21.10
C GLY A 127 -2.13 -6.03 21.04
N GLU A 128 -1.60 -5.41 19.98
CA GLU A 128 -0.15 -5.18 19.81
C GLU A 128 0.29 -3.74 20.14
N ALA A 129 -0.65 -2.83 20.46
CA ALA A 129 -0.37 -1.41 20.66
C ALA A 129 0.03 -1.01 22.11
N GLU A 130 0.10 -1.94 23.07
CA GLU A 130 0.37 -1.61 24.48
C GLU A 130 1.82 -1.79 24.97
N ASP A 131 2.75 -2.33 24.17
CA ASP A 131 4.10 -2.69 24.68
C ASP A 131 5.25 -2.00 23.91
N GLY A 132 5.22 -0.66 23.86
CA GLY A 132 6.18 0.11 23.06
C GLY A 132 6.44 1.55 23.49
N CYS A 133 6.37 1.85 24.80
CA CYS A 133 6.84 3.10 25.36
C CYS A 133 7.50 2.84 26.73
N ASP A 134 8.79 2.49 26.74
CA ASP A 134 9.73 2.69 27.84
C ASP A 134 10.98 3.41 27.31
#